data_AF-G0GCV6-F1
#
_entry.id   AF-G0GCV6-F1
#
_cell.length_a   1.000
_cell.length_b   1.000
_cell.length_c   1.000
_cell.angle_alpha   90.00
_cell.angle_beta   90.00
_cell.angle_gamma   90.00
#
_symmetry.space_group_name_H-M   'P 1'
#
loop_
_entity.id
_entity.type
_entity.pdbx_description
1 polymer ?
#
loop_
_entity_poly.entity_id
_entity_poly.type
_entity_poly.pdbx_seq_one_letter_code
_entity_poly.pdbx_strand_id
1 'polypeptide(L)'
;MTSRRRDVSPIFHLLMKDGSSRFLHPFNRPEDVFLLETVEVEGFLGNEPDVSALTAFRNHLYGLVDDGVKEWVQENRFVVRFLLSALVFLVSYFVLAFAIRDPLPVVDEAVVAFGLSVATFVFLLRRELRSFEVLERKARLRKKVDGIRFQEHPFLRKVESALWRLEEEGPDALEEASLLLRDRSDTEDRLLSDLNAFLRGRFASFSWKLVRRSLRSYLAGGGGLSRRVRKVLQSKDGPFFLLHVAIEEPGGVRGGVNGR
;
A
#
# COMPACT_ATOMS: atom_id res chain seq x y z
N MET A 1 15.27 20.89 25.80
CA MET A 1 15.13 20.58 24.36
C MET A 1 14.73 19.13 24.20
N THR A 2 13.44 18.83 24.33
CA THR A 2 12.88 17.49 24.10
C THR A 2 12.95 17.21 22.61
N SER A 3 13.78 16.25 22.19
CA SER A 3 13.75 15.76 20.82
C SER A 3 12.33 15.29 20.53
N ARG A 4 11.64 15.98 19.61
CA ARG A 4 10.47 15.39 18.94
C ARG A 4 11.02 14.13 18.29
N ARG A 5 10.77 12.96 18.90
CA ARG A 5 10.95 11.68 18.21
C ARG A 5 10.16 11.82 16.92
N ARG A 6 10.87 11.87 15.79
CA ARG A 6 10.21 11.73 14.50
C ARG A 6 9.63 10.32 14.54
N ASP A 7 8.33 10.21 14.32
CA ASP A 7 7.74 8.92 14.08
C ASP A 7 8.46 8.35 12.86
N VAL A 8 9.10 7.19 13.02
CA VAL A 8 9.80 6.49 11.94
C VAL A 8 8.83 5.45 11.41
N SER A 9 8.57 5.47 10.10
CA SER A 9 7.80 4.43 9.45
C SER A 9 8.74 3.42 8.80
N PRO A 10 8.76 2.17 9.28
CA PRO A 10 9.63 1.15 8.70
C PRO A 10 9.11 0.66 7.34
N ILE A 11 10.05 0.33 6.46
CA ILE A 11 9.84 -0.52 5.27
C ILE A 11 10.60 -1.81 5.52
N PHE A 12 9.93 -2.95 5.41
CA PHE A 12 10.56 -4.25 5.56
C PHE A 12 10.79 -4.89 4.19
N HIS A 13 12.01 -5.34 3.93
CA HIS A 13 12.31 -6.27 2.86
C HIS A 13 12.45 -7.67 3.43
N LEU A 14 11.78 -8.63 2.79
CA LEU A 14 11.81 -10.04 3.12
C LEU A 14 12.11 -10.83 1.85
N LEU A 15 13.17 -11.64 1.90
CA LEU A 15 13.52 -12.59 0.85
C LEU A 15 12.71 -13.88 1.01
N MET A 16 12.03 -14.30 -0.05
CA MET A 16 11.28 -15.56 -0.13
C MET A 16 12.21 -16.72 -0.52
N LYS A 17 11.82 -17.98 -0.28
CA LYS A 17 12.65 -19.16 -0.62
C LYS A 17 12.85 -19.30 -2.13
N ASP A 18 11.90 -18.84 -2.93
CA ASP A 18 11.98 -18.81 -4.40
C ASP A 18 12.95 -17.72 -4.94
N GLY A 19 13.62 -16.98 -4.04
CA GLY A 19 14.50 -15.86 -4.38
C GLY A 19 13.77 -14.56 -4.69
N SER A 20 12.44 -14.54 -4.64
CA SER A 20 11.68 -13.32 -4.88
C SER A 20 11.76 -12.38 -3.67
N SER A 21 11.85 -11.08 -3.94
CA SER A 21 11.87 -10.04 -2.91
C SER A 21 10.47 -9.50 -2.65
N ARG A 22 10.13 -9.32 -1.38
CA ARG A 22 8.87 -8.73 -0.95
C ARG A 22 9.14 -7.52 -0.06
N PHE A 23 8.53 -6.40 -0.42
CA PHE A 23 8.59 -5.17 0.36
C PHE A 23 7.25 -4.96 1.06
N LEU A 24 7.29 -4.76 2.37
CA LEU A 24 6.16 -4.36 3.20
C LEU A 24 6.38 -2.90 3.58
N HIS A 25 5.45 -2.04 3.21
CA HIS A 25 5.56 -0.59 3.38
C HIS A 25 4.17 0.02 3.63
N PRO A 26 4.09 1.24 4.18
CA PRO A 26 2.81 1.90 4.47
C PRO A 26 2.07 2.39 3.22
N PHE A 27 2.77 2.56 2.09
CA PHE A 27 2.24 3.19 0.88
C PHE A 27 1.36 2.24 0.06
N ASN A 28 0.14 1.97 0.50
CA ASN A 28 -0.78 1.07 -0.22
C ASN A 28 -1.62 1.81 -1.26
N ARG A 29 -1.80 3.12 -1.07
CA ARG A 29 -2.55 4.01 -1.95
C ARG A 29 -1.70 5.18 -2.42
N PRO A 30 -2.06 5.81 -3.55
CA PRO A 30 -1.35 7.00 -4.02
C PRO A 30 -1.36 8.14 -2.99
N GLU A 31 -2.44 8.33 -2.23
CA GLU A 31 -2.56 9.31 -1.15
C GLU A 31 -1.55 9.10 0.00
N ASP A 32 -1.13 7.87 0.26
CA ASP A 32 -0.23 7.53 1.37
C ASP A 32 1.18 8.10 1.16
N VAL A 33 1.58 8.41 -0.09
CA VAL A 33 2.93 8.93 -0.39
C VAL A 33 3.20 10.29 0.27
N PHE A 34 2.16 11.04 0.63
CA PHE A 34 2.32 12.30 1.36
C PHE A 34 2.82 12.09 2.79
N LEU A 35 2.77 10.87 3.34
CA LEU A 35 3.45 10.54 4.60
C LEU A 35 4.97 10.76 4.51
N LEU A 36 5.58 10.71 3.31
CA LEU A 36 7.00 11.02 3.10
C LEU A 36 7.35 12.49 3.44
N GLU A 37 6.36 13.37 3.52
CA GLU A 37 6.56 14.78 3.90
C GLU A 37 6.59 14.95 5.43
N THR A 38 5.94 14.07 6.18
CA THR A 38 5.73 14.19 7.64
C THR A 38 6.56 13.21 8.46
N VAL A 39 6.86 12.04 7.90
CA VAL A 39 7.47 10.89 8.58
C VAL A 39 8.81 10.55 7.94
N GLU A 40 9.78 10.14 8.78
CA GLU A 40 11.02 9.56 8.28
C GLU A 40 10.82 8.08 7.98
N VAL A 41 11.35 7.65 6.86
CA VAL A 41 11.17 6.28 6.37
C VAL A 41 12.51 5.59 6.36
N GLU A 42 12.58 4.48 7.09
CA GLU A 42 13.77 3.65 7.20
C GLU A 42 13.48 2.27 6.63
N GLY A 43 14.38 1.78 5.78
CA GLY A 43 14.31 0.43 5.23
C GLY A 43 15.09 -0.55 6.12
N PHE A 44 14.49 -1.68 6.42
CA PHE A 44 15.12 -2.79 7.13
C PHE A 44 15.10 -4.04 6.24
N LEU A 45 16.22 -4.74 6.17
CA LEU A 45 16.36 -5.97 5.39
C LEU A 45 17.05 -7.09 6.17
N GLY A 46 16.67 -8.33 5.90
CA GLY A 46 17.34 -9.51 6.44
C GLY A 46 18.55 -9.88 5.59
N ASN A 47 18.27 -10.46 4.42
CA ASN A 47 19.25 -10.72 3.38
C ASN A 47 19.24 -9.60 2.33
N GLU A 48 20.39 -9.35 1.69
CA GLU A 48 20.51 -8.30 0.69
C GLU A 48 19.60 -8.59 -0.52
N PRO A 49 18.68 -7.68 -0.89
CA PRO A 49 17.90 -7.81 -2.11
C PRO A 49 18.78 -7.67 -3.35
N ASP A 50 18.39 -8.34 -4.42
CA ASP A 50 18.96 -8.06 -5.74
C ASP A 50 18.76 -6.57 -6.11
N VAL A 51 19.73 -6.00 -6.81
CA VAL A 51 19.71 -4.60 -7.27
C VAL A 51 18.47 -4.33 -8.13
N SER A 52 18.02 -5.34 -8.89
CA SER A 52 16.80 -5.25 -9.69
C SER A 52 15.54 -5.09 -8.83
N ALA A 53 15.48 -5.75 -7.66
CA ALA A 53 14.35 -5.68 -6.75
C ALA A 53 14.25 -4.31 -6.07
N LEU A 54 15.37 -3.75 -5.62
CA LEU A 54 15.43 -2.39 -5.07
C LEU A 54 15.05 -1.34 -6.13
N THR A 55 15.53 -1.50 -7.36
CA THR A 55 15.20 -0.60 -8.47
C THR A 55 13.72 -0.68 -8.81
N ALA A 56 13.17 -1.89 -8.91
CA ALA A 56 11.74 -2.10 -9.15
C ALA A 56 10.87 -1.49 -8.02
N PHE A 57 11.30 -1.64 -6.77
CA PHE A 57 10.62 -1.05 -5.63
C PHE A 57 10.62 0.49 -5.67
N ARG A 58 11.77 1.11 -5.96
CA ARG A 58 11.84 2.58 -6.14
C ARG A 58 10.95 3.06 -7.28
N ASN A 59 10.94 2.35 -8.41
CA ASN A 59 10.06 2.67 -9.54
C ASN A 59 8.58 2.56 -9.16
N HIS A 60 8.22 1.57 -8.34
CA HIS A 60 6.87 1.45 -7.80
C HIS A 60 6.50 2.66 -6.93
N LEU A 61 7.38 3.09 -6.02
CA LEU A 61 7.16 4.29 -5.22
C LEU A 61 7.08 5.57 -6.08
N TYR A 62 7.87 5.67 -7.16
CA TYR A 62 7.74 6.78 -8.11
C TYR A 62 6.39 6.80 -8.81
N GLY A 63 5.86 5.64 -9.19
CA GLY A 63 4.50 5.51 -9.70
C GLY A 63 3.47 6.03 -8.71
N LEU A 64 3.56 5.60 -7.44
CA LEU A 64 2.67 6.08 -6.39
C LEU A 64 2.79 7.59 -6.16
N VAL A 65 4.00 8.17 -6.23
CA VAL A 65 4.20 9.62 -6.14
C VAL A 65 3.53 10.34 -7.32
N ASP A 66 3.68 9.81 -8.52
CA ASP A 66 3.08 10.42 -9.71
C ASP A 66 1.56 10.39 -9.67
N ASP A 67 0.98 9.27 -9.24
CA ASP A 67 -0.46 9.09 -9.08
C ASP A 67 -0.99 9.93 -7.92
N GLY A 68 -0.32 9.94 -6.77
CA GLY A 68 -0.75 10.67 -5.57
C GLY A 68 -0.75 12.17 -5.78
N VAL A 69 0.28 12.70 -6.45
CA VAL A 69 0.29 14.13 -6.81
C VAL A 69 -0.77 14.45 -7.85
N LYS A 70 -1.03 13.56 -8.82
CA LYS A 70 -2.09 13.77 -9.81
C LYS A 70 -3.47 13.80 -9.15
N GLU A 71 -3.74 12.89 -8.22
CA GLU A 71 -4.97 12.84 -7.43
C GLU A 71 -5.13 14.10 -6.58
N TRP A 72 -4.08 14.51 -5.87
CA TRP A 72 -4.07 15.76 -5.11
C TRP A 72 -4.39 17.00 -5.97
N VAL A 73 -3.83 17.10 -7.18
CA VAL A 73 -4.16 18.19 -8.12
C VAL A 73 -5.62 18.11 -8.55
N GLN A 74 -6.11 16.90 -8.82
CA GLN A 74 -7.49 16.69 -9.25
C GLN A 74 -8.46 17.16 -8.17
N GLU A 75 -8.20 16.85 -6.90
CA GLU A 75 -9.02 17.24 -5.75
C GLU A 75 -8.91 18.74 -5.43
N ASN A 76 -7.69 19.25 -5.20
CA ASN A 76 -7.46 20.59 -4.70
C ASN A 76 -7.91 21.69 -5.67
N ARG A 77 -7.82 21.41 -6.99
CA ARG A 77 -8.20 22.37 -8.04
C ARG A 77 -9.50 22.00 -8.74
N PHE A 78 -10.22 20.98 -8.27
CA PHE A 78 -11.48 20.55 -8.85
C PHE A 78 -12.48 21.72 -8.94
N VAL A 79 -12.72 22.38 -7.79
CA VAL A 79 -13.78 23.39 -7.65
C VAL A 79 -13.51 24.59 -8.56
N VAL A 80 -12.30 25.15 -8.53
CA VAL A 80 -11.92 26.30 -9.37
C VAL A 80 -12.05 25.96 -10.86
N ARG A 81 -11.52 24.80 -11.26
CA ARG A 81 -11.60 24.32 -12.64
C ARG A 81 -13.04 24.10 -13.09
N PHE A 82 -13.86 23.50 -12.24
CA PHE A 82 -15.28 23.28 -12.50
C PHE A 82 -16.04 24.61 -12.68
N LEU A 83 -15.81 25.60 -11.81
CA LEU A 83 -16.44 26.92 -11.90
C LEU A 83 -16.06 27.65 -13.19
N LEU A 84 -14.78 27.61 -13.58
CA LEU A 84 -14.33 28.22 -14.85
C LEU A 84 -14.97 27.53 -16.06
N SER A 85 -15.05 26.20 -16.06
CA SER A 85 -15.73 25.45 -17.12
C SER A 85 -17.23 25.72 -17.17
N ALA A 86 -17.90 25.84 -16.03
CA ALA A 86 -19.32 26.20 -15.95
C ALA A 86 -19.56 27.64 -16.46
N LEU A 87 -18.64 28.55 -16.16
CA LEU A 87 -18.69 29.91 -16.69
C LEU A 87 -18.54 29.92 -18.21
N VAL A 88 -17.58 29.16 -18.76
CA VAL A 88 -17.44 29.02 -20.22
C VAL A 88 -18.70 28.44 -20.85
N PHE A 89 -19.31 27.41 -20.24
CA PHE A 89 -20.59 26.88 -20.68
C PHE A 89 -21.66 27.97 -20.78
N LEU A 90 -21.86 28.72 -19.69
CA LEU A 90 -22.90 29.75 -19.61
C LEU A 90 -22.69 30.86 -20.65
N VAL A 91 -21.46 31.36 -20.78
CA VAL A 91 -21.11 32.41 -21.73
C VAL A 91 -21.26 31.91 -23.16
N SER A 92 -20.74 30.72 -23.48
CA SER A 92 -20.86 30.14 -24.82
C SER A 92 -22.31 29.86 -25.19
N TYR A 93 -23.10 29.30 -24.27
CA TYR A 93 -24.52 29.05 -24.49
C TYR A 93 -25.28 30.35 -24.74
N PHE A 94 -25.06 31.38 -23.90
CA PHE A 94 -25.72 32.67 -24.07
C PHE A 94 -25.33 33.33 -25.41
N VAL A 95 -24.04 33.33 -25.76
CA VAL A 95 -23.60 33.90 -27.04
C VAL A 95 -24.20 33.15 -28.22
N LEU A 96 -24.20 31.80 -28.21
CA LEU A 96 -24.79 31.00 -29.29
C LEU A 96 -26.30 31.24 -29.42
N ALA A 97 -27.01 31.24 -28.28
CA ALA A 97 -28.45 31.44 -28.24
C ALA A 97 -28.89 32.84 -28.69
N PHE A 98 -28.08 33.89 -28.47
CA PHE A 98 -28.42 35.27 -28.87
C PHE A 98 -27.88 35.67 -30.24
N ALA A 99 -26.71 35.15 -30.64
CA ALA A 99 -26.05 35.55 -31.88
C ALA A 99 -26.58 34.79 -33.10
N ILE A 100 -26.96 33.51 -32.93
CA ILE A 100 -27.50 32.68 -34.00
C ILE A 100 -29.02 32.79 -33.91
N ARG A 101 -29.58 33.74 -34.67
CA ARG A 101 -31.03 34.01 -34.72
C ARG A 101 -31.83 32.99 -35.55
N ASP A 102 -31.16 31.96 -36.07
CA ASP A 102 -31.84 30.90 -36.81
C ASP A 102 -32.53 29.96 -35.81
N PRO A 103 -33.75 29.48 -36.10
CA PRO A 103 -34.47 28.53 -35.26
C PRO A 103 -33.85 27.13 -35.39
N LEU A 104 -32.58 27.00 -35.01
CA LEU A 104 -32.00 25.71 -34.69
C LEU A 104 -32.63 25.21 -33.38
N PRO A 105 -32.85 23.90 -33.23
CA PRO A 105 -33.35 23.36 -31.98
C PRO A 105 -32.33 23.65 -30.88
N VAL A 106 -32.75 24.25 -29.77
CA VAL A 106 -31.97 24.64 -28.56
C VAL A 106 -30.94 23.58 -28.08
N VAL A 107 -31.15 22.33 -28.50
CA VAL A 107 -30.27 21.20 -28.29
C VAL A 107 -28.89 21.41 -28.92
N ASP A 108 -28.80 21.98 -30.13
CA ASP A 108 -27.54 22.08 -30.88
C ASP A 108 -26.58 23.09 -30.21
N GLU A 109 -27.09 24.23 -29.74
CA GLU A 109 -26.29 25.23 -29.01
C GLU A 109 -25.83 24.71 -27.65
N ALA A 110 -26.70 23.99 -26.94
CA ALA A 110 -26.37 23.38 -25.66
C ALA A 110 -25.25 22.32 -25.83
N VAL A 111 -25.29 21.52 -26.88
CA VAL A 111 -24.25 20.53 -27.20
C VAL A 111 -22.92 21.21 -27.49
N VAL A 112 -22.89 22.28 -28.29
CA VAL A 112 -21.67 23.02 -28.59
C VAL A 112 -21.09 23.69 -27.34
N ALA A 113 -21.92 24.36 -26.54
CA ALA A 113 -21.49 24.99 -25.29
C ALA A 113 -20.95 23.96 -24.28
N PHE A 114 -21.61 22.80 -24.18
CA PHE A 114 -21.14 21.69 -23.35
C PHE A 114 -19.78 21.16 -23.82
N GLY A 115 -19.61 20.97 -25.13
CA GLY A 115 -18.34 20.57 -25.73
C GLY A 115 -17.21 21.56 -25.40
N LEU A 116 -17.45 22.87 -25.51
CA LEU A 116 -16.49 23.91 -25.15
C LEU A 116 -16.12 23.90 -23.66
N SER A 117 -17.11 23.69 -22.80
CA SER A 117 -16.91 23.58 -21.34
C SER A 117 -16.05 22.37 -20.96
N VAL A 118 -16.33 21.21 -21.54
CA VAL A 118 -15.54 19.98 -21.34
C VAL A 118 -14.12 20.16 -21.88
N ALA A 119 -13.97 20.73 -23.08
CA ALA A 119 -12.65 21.02 -23.65
C ALA A 119 -11.83 21.96 -22.75
N THR A 120 -12.48 23.00 -22.21
CA THR A 120 -11.87 23.93 -21.24
C THR A 120 -11.46 23.19 -19.96
N PHE A 121 -12.32 22.32 -19.43
CA PHE A 121 -12.02 21.55 -18.22
C PHE A 121 -10.77 20.69 -18.41
N VAL A 122 -10.71 19.93 -19.51
CA VAL A 122 -9.56 19.07 -19.84
C VAL A 122 -8.29 19.88 -20.08
N PHE A 123 -8.41 21.02 -20.77
CA PHE A 123 -7.28 21.91 -21.02
C PHE A 123 -6.70 22.47 -19.71
N LEU A 124 -7.55 22.96 -18.81
CA LEU A 124 -7.13 23.46 -17.50
C LEU A 124 -6.46 22.37 -16.67
N LEU A 125 -7.01 21.15 -16.63
CA LEU A 125 -6.38 20.03 -15.92
C LEU A 125 -4.96 19.74 -16.45
N ARG A 126 -4.79 19.67 -17.78
CA ARG A 126 -3.47 19.45 -18.40
C ARG A 126 -2.49 20.57 -18.08
N ARG A 127 -2.96 21.81 -18.02
CA ARG A 127 -2.14 22.97 -17.65
C ARG A 127 -1.72 22.91 -16.18
N GLU A 128 -2.64 22.57 -15.28
CA GLU A 128 -2.39 22.47 -13.84
C GLU A 128 -1.38 21.37 -13.50
N LEU A 129 -1.48 20.21 -14.15
CA LEU A 129 -0.52 19.11 -13.99
C LEU A 129 0.91 19.47 -14.44
N ARG A 130 1.07 20.52 -15.27
CA ARG A 130 2.36 21.05 -15.73
C ARG A 130 2.82 22.27 -14.93
N SER A 131 2.08 22.67 -13.91
CA SER A 131 2.45 23.82 -13.07
C SER A 131 3.74 23.55 -12.29
N PHE A 132 4.50 24.61 -12.05
CA PHE A 132 5.77 24.52 -11.32
C PHE A 132 5.59 23.91 -9.93
N GLU A 133 4.54 24.29 -9.21
CA GLU A 133 4.19 23.74 -7.89
C GLU A 133 4.07 22.20 -7.90
N VAL A 134 3.40 21.65 -8.92
CA VAL A 134 3.21 20.20 -9.08
C VAL A 134 4.54 19.51 -9.37
N LEU A 135 5.34 20.08 -10.27
CA LEU A 135 6.64 19.55 -10.63
C LEU A 135 7.61 19.59 -9.44
N GLU A 136 7.60 20.68 -8.67
CA GLU A 136 8.42 20.84 -7.47
C GLU A 136 8.02 19.83 -6.40
N ARG A 137 6.72 19.65 -6.15
CA ARG A 137 6.24 18.67 -5.15
C ARG A 137 6.60 17.24 -5.55
N LYS A 138 6.45 16.88 -6.83
CA LYS A 138 6.92 15.59 -7.36
C LYS A 138 8.42 15.39 -7.13
N ALA A 139 9.23 16.39 -7.49
CA ALA A 139 10.68 16.32 -7.31
C ALA A 139 11.07 16.17 -5.83
N ARG A 140 10.37 16.89 -4.94
CA ARG A 140 10.57 16.81 -3.49
C ARG A 140 10.25 15.42 -2.93
N LEU A 141 9.11 14.84 -3.31
CA LEU A 141 8.70 13.49 -2.90
C LEU A 141 9.65 12.42 -3.47
N ARG A 142 10.05 12.53 -4.74
CA ARG A 142 11.04 11.61 -5.33
C ARG A 142 12.38 11.68 -4.61
N LYS A 143 12.85 12.89 -4.26
CA LYS A 143 14.06 13.05 -3.44
C LYS A 143 13.93 12.38 -2.06
N LYS A 144 12.73 12.34 -1.47
CA LYS A 144 12.48 11.59 -0.23
C LYS A 144 12.57 10.09 -0.44
N VAL A 145 12.02 9.57 -1.55
CA VAL A 145 12.14 8.16 -1.95
C VAL A 145 13.62 7.77 -2.18
N ASP A 146 14.38 8.61 -2.88
CA ASP A 146 15.82 8.42 -3.09
C ASP A 146 16.61 8.43 -1.77
N GLY A 147 16.12 9.17 -0.78
CA GLY A 147 16.71 9.28 0.55
C GLY A 147 16.48 8.06 1.44
N ILE A 148 15.62 7.12 1.07
CA ILE A 148 15.34 5.91 1.86
C ILE A 148 16.59 5.04 1.91
N ARG A 149 17.13 4.89 3.12
CA ARG A 149 18.29 4.03 3.39
C ARG A 149 17.82 2.70 3.94
N PHE A 150 18.41 1.65 3.39
CA PHE A 150 18.15 0.26 3.73
C PHE A 150 19.30 -0.24 4.61
N GLN A 151 18.95 -0.74 5.79
CA GLN A 151 19.90 -1.23 6.79
C GLN A 151 19.65 -2.70 7.08
N GLU A 152 20.72 -3.48 7.16
CA GLU A 152 20.66 -4.88 7.56
C GLU A 152 20.28 -5.00 9.04
N HIS A 153 19.30 -5.85 9.33
CA HIS A 153 18.90 -6.16 10.69
C HIS A 153 18.96 -7.68 10.95
N PRO A 154 19.81 -8.17 11.87
CA PRO A 154 19.99 -9.61 12.12
C PRO A 154 18.68 -10.34 12.44
N PHE A 155 17.78 -9.69 13.19
CA PHE A 155 16.44 -10.22 13.48
C PHE A 155 15.62 -10.53 12.22
N LEU A 156 15.71 -9.71 11.17
CA LEU A 156 14.95 -9.97 9.94
C LEU A 156 15.44 -11.22 9.22
N ARG A 157 16.72 -11.61 9.37
CA ARG A 157 17.19 -12.91 8.89
C ARG A 157 16.53 -14.08 9.64
N LYS A 158 16.24 -13.92 10.94
CA LYS A 158 15.45 -14.90 11.71
C LYS A 158 14.00 -14.96 11.17
N VAL A 159 13.41 -13.80 10.88
CA VAL A 159 12.06 -13.70 10.28
C VAL A 159 12.01 -14.37 8.91
N GLU A 160 12.99 -14.13 8.04
CA GLU A 160 13.10 -14.78 6.74
C GLU A 160 13.29 -16.30 6.86
N SER A 161 14.12 -16.75 7.81
CA SER A 161 14.31 -18.18 8.09
C SER A 161 13.00 -18.84 8.54
N ALA A 162 12.24 -18.17 9.41
CA ALA A 162 10.91 -18.62 9.81
C ALA A 162 9.94 -18.65 8.62
N LEU A 163 9.97 -17.63 7.75
CA LEU A 163 9.16 -17.56 6.55
C LEU A 163 9.47 -18.70 5.56
N TRP A 164 10.74 -19.03 5.35
CA TRP A 164 11.16 -20.13 4.46
C TRP A 164 10.66 -21.49 4.96
N ARG A 165 10.66 -21.72 6.27
CA ARG A 165 10.09 -22.93 6.87
C ARG A 165 8.58 -23.01 6.64
N LEU A 166 7.88 -21.89 6.81
CA LEU A 166 6.44 -21.80 6.54
C LEU A 166 6.10 -21.95 5.05
N GLU A 167 7.02 -21.60 4.13
CA GLU A 167 6.86 -21.87 2.70
C GLU A 167 7.02 -23.34 2.35
N GLU A 168 7.94 -24.04 3.02
CA GLU A 168 8.27 -25.45 2.74
C GLU A 168 7.28 -26.41 3.38
N GLU A 169 7.03 -26.24 4.68
CA GLU A 169 6.24 -27.18 5.49
C GLU A 169 4.82 -26.67 5.74
N GLY A 170 4.53 -25.41 5.40
CA GLY A 170 3.20 -24.83 5.53
C GLY A 170 2.75 -24.71 6.99
N PRO A 171 1.48 -25.04 7.30
CA PRO A 171 0.92 -24.97 8.66
C PRO A 171 1.69 -25.76 9.72
N ASP A 172 2.38 -26.82 9.33
CA ASP A 172 2.98 -27.75 10.29
C ASP A 172 4.26 -27.14 10.93
N ALA A 173 4.92 -26.20 10.24
CA ALA A 173 6.07 -25.44 10.77
C ALA A 173 5.71 -24.24 11.67
N LEU A 174 4.43 -23.99 11.96
CA LEU A 174 3.99 -22.82 12.73
C LEU A 174 4.61 -22.76 14.14
N GLU A 175 4.70 -23.90 14.82
CA GLU A 175 5.26 -23.97 16.16
C GLU A 175 6.76 -23.66 16.15
N GLU A 176 7.50 -24.24 15.20
CA GLU A 176 8.93 -24.00 15.06
C GLU A 176 9.24 -22.55 14.65
N ALA A 177 8.46 -22.00 13.70
CA ALA A 177 8.55 -20.59 13.31
C ALA A 177 8.27 -19.64 14.49
N SER A 178 7.29 -19.98 15.34
CA SER A 178 6.97 -19.20 16.54
C SER A 178 8.11 -19.22 17.56
N LEU A 179 8.75 -20.37 17.75
CA LEU A 179 9.90 -20.53 18.65
C LEU A 179 11.11 -19.72 18.17
N LEU A 180 11.40 -19.71 16.87
CA LEU A 180 12.47 -18.89 16.28
C LEU A 180 12.29 -17.39 16.55
N LEU A 181 11.04 -16.93 16.57
CA LEU A 181 10.69 -15.52 16.78
C LEU A 181 10.55 -15.14 18.26
N ARG A 182 10.70 -16.09 19.19
CA ARG A 182 10.46 -15.87 20.61
C ARG A 182 11.66 -15.27 21.35
N ASP A 183 12.87 -15.62 20.94
CA ASP A 183 14.11 -15.11 21.54
C ASP A 183 14.51 -13.78 20.90
N ARG A 184 14.12 -12.68 21.56
CA ARG A 184 14.24 -11.32 21.05
C ARG A 184 14.43 -10.28 22.16
N SER A 185 15.11 -9.20 21.81
CA SER A 185 15.34 -8.00 22.63
C SER A 185 14.20 -6.98 22.49
N ASP A 186 14.15 -5.99 23.40
CA ASP A 186 13.13 -4.92 23.38
C ASP A 186 13.06 -4.15 22.04
N THR A 187 14.20 -4.00 21.35
CA THR A 187 14.26 -3.35 20.04
C THR A 187 13.62 -4.21 18.95
N GLU A 188 13.88 -5.52 19.01
CA GLU A 188 13.32 -6.50 18.09
C GLU A 188 11.81 -6.69 18.31
N ASP A 189 11.33 -6.57 19.55
CA ASP A 189 9.91 -6.54 19.88
C ASP A 189 9.17 -5.42 19.15
N ARG A 190 9.75 -4.21 19.11
CA ARG A 190 9.16 -3.08 18.37
C ARG A 190 9.12 -3.37 16.87
N LEU A 191 10.24 -3.84 16.32
CA LEU A 191 10.36 -4.15 14.90
C LEU A 191 9.37 -5.25 14.47
N LEU A 192 9.18 -6.26 15.31
CA LEU A 192 8.19 -7.31 15.12
C LEU A 192 6.75 -6.79 15.25
N SER A 193 6.50 -5.89 16.20
CA SER A 193 5.19 -5.23 16.35
C SER A 193 4.83 -4.43 15.10
N ASP A 194 5.76 -3.66 14.56
CA ASP A 194 5.57 -2.86 13.35
C ASP A 194 5.36 -3.75 12.12
N LEU A 195 6.17 -4.80 11.97
CA LEU A 195 5.97 -5.82 10.94
C LEU A 195 4.57 -6.45 11.04
N ASN A 196 4.16 -6.84 12.24
CA ASN A 196 2.87 -7.44 12.48
C ASN A 196 1.72 -6.48 12.21
N ALA A 197 1.90 -5.17 12.44
CA ALA A 197 0.89 -4.16 12.09
C ALA A 197 0.63 -4.14 10.57
N PHE A 198 1.68 -4.23 9.74
CA PHE A 198 1.52 -4.36 8.28
C PHE A 198 0.78 -5.63 7.88
N LEU A 199 1.19 -6.77 8.45
CA LEU A 199 0.54 -8.05 8.14
C LEU A 199 -0.92 -8.07 8.59
N ARG A 200 -1.23 -7.53 9.77
CA ARG A 200 -2.60 -7.40 10.27
C ARG A 200 -3.46 -6.56 9.35
N GLY A 201 -2.95 -5.44 8.86
CA GLY A 201 -3.64 -4.60 7.86
C GLY A 201 -3.94 -5.37 6.57
N ARG A 202 -2.96 -6.13 6.07
CA ARG A 202 -3.09 -6.98 4.86
C ARG A 202 -4.13 -8.10 5.03
N PHE A 203 -4.24 -8.68 6.23
CA PHE A 203 -5.08 -9.85 6.52
C PHE A 203 -6.35 -9.55 7.32
N ALA A 204 -6.77 -8.29 7.41
CA ALA A 204 -7.96 -7.88 8.17
C ALA A 204 -9.29 -8.37 7.56
N SER A 205 -9.29 -8.83 6.30
CA SER A 205 -10.52 -9.15 5.56
C SER A 205 -11.25 -10.39 6.09
N PHE A 206 -12.56 -10.47 5.80
CA PHE A 206 -13.41 -11.57 6.26
C PHE A 206 -12.95 -12.95 5.75
N SER A 207 -12.42 -13.04 4.54
CA SER A 207 -11.92 -14.31 3.97
C SER A 207 -10.76 -14.87 4.79
N TRP A 208 -9.83 -14.02 5.23
CA TRP A 208 -8.70 -14.44 6.06
C TRP A 208 -9.12 -14.84 7.48
N LYS A 209 -10.19 -14.24 8.02
CA LYS A 209 -10.79 -14.70 9.30
C LYS A 209 -11.32 -16.14 9.19
N LEU A 210 -11.95 -16.50 8.07
CA LEU A 210 -12.39 -17.87 7.82
C LEU A 210 -11.22 -18.84 7.68
N VAL A 211 -10.17 -18.44 6.93
CA VAL A 211 -8.93 -19.21 6.81
C VAL A 211 -8.31 -19.46 8.18
N ARG A 212 -8.23 -18.43 9.03
CA ARG A 212 -7.74 -18.53 10.42
C ARG A 212 -8.55 -19.56 11.22
N ARG A 213 -9.89 -19.51 11.14
CA ARG A 213 -10.76 -20.46 11.87
C ARG A 213 -10.53 -21.90 11.41
N SER A 214 -10.40 -22.14 10.11
CA SER A 214 -10.10 -23.47 9.57
C SER A 214 -8.70 -23.95 9.96
N LEU A 215 -7.70 -23.07 9.91
CA LEU A 215 -6.34 -23.36 10.35
C LEU A 215 -6.31 -23.75 11.84
N ARG A 216 -7.08 -23.03 12.68
CA ARG A 216 -7.20 -23.36 14.09
C ARG A 216 -7.79 -24.75 14.34
N SER A 217 -8.85 -25.10 13.62
CA SER A 217 -9.46 -26.44 13.69
C SER A 217 -8.47 -27.53 13.30
N TYR A 218 -7.72 -27.33 12.22
CA TYR A 218 -6.69 -28.27 11.75
C TYR A 218 -5.62 -28.52 12.81
N LEU A 219 -5.06 -27.46 13.39
CA LEU A 219 -4.00 -27.55 14.40
C LEU A 219 -4.47 -28.17 15.74
N ALA A 220 -5.77 -28.08 16.03
CA ALA A 220 -6.41 -28.74 17.16
C ALA A 220 -6.69 -30.25 16.92
N GLY A 221 -6.25 -30.81 15.79
CA GLY A 221 -6.53 -32.20 15.40
C GLY A 221 -7.90 -32.40 14.75
N GLY A 222 -8.63 -31.32 14.47
CA GLY A 222 -9.93 -31.32 13.83
C GLY A 222 -9.81 -31.48 12.31
N GLY A 223 -9.53 -32.70 11.86
CA GLY A 223 -9.56 -33.11 10.45
C GLY A 223 -8.59 -32.35 9.53
N GLY A 224 -8.63 -32.66 8.23
CA GLY A 224 -7.78 -32.00 7.23
C GLY A 224 -8.28 -30.63 6.81
N LEU A 225 -7.37 -29.75 6.39
CA LEU A 225 -7.73 -28.46 5.77
C LEU A 225 -8.57 -28.67 4.50
N SER A 226 -9.64 -27.88 4.36
CA SER A 226 -10.42 -27.89 3.13
C SER A 226 -9.56 -27.54 1.91
N ARG A 227 -9.88 -28.11 0.74
CA ARG A 227 -9.13 -27.87 -0.50
C ARG A 227 -9.01 -26.38 -0.85
N ARG A 228 -10.05 -25.58 -0.55
CA ARG A 228 -10.05 -24.13 -0.76
C ARG A 228 -9.03 -23.44 0.15
N VAL A 229 -9.02 -23.76 1.44
CA VAL A 229 -8.08 -23.17 2.41
C VAL A 229 -6.65 -23.57 2.07
N ARG A 230 -6.40 -24.83 1.73
CA ARG A 230 -5.07 -25.29 1.28
C ARG A 230 -4.59 -24.48 0.06
N LYS A 231 -5.44 -24.28 -0.94
CA LYS A 231 -5.09 -23.48 -2.12
C LYS A 231 -4.78 -22.02 -1.78
N VAL A 232 -5.48 -21.43 -0.80
CA VAL A 232 -5.20 -20.07 -0.32
C VAL A 232 -3.87 -20.00 0.42
N LEU A 233 -3.56 -20.99 1.26
CA LEU A 233 -2.27 -21.06 1.97
C LEU A 233 -1.08 -21.36 1.05
N GLN A 234 -1.32 -21.99 -0.11
CA GLN A 234 -0.33 -22.18 -1.17
C GLN A 234 -0.19 -20.96 -2.10
N SER A 235 -0.98 -19.90 -1.89
CA SER A 235 -0.84 -18.67 -2.65
C SER A 235 0.36 -17.86 -2.17
N LYS A 236 0.74 -16.83 -2.94
CA LYS A 236 1.84 -15.91 -2.59
C LYS A 236 1.67 -15.22 -1.23
N ASP A 237 0.43 -15.07 -0.76
CA ASP A 237 0.12 -14.44 0.53
C ASP A 237 0.03 -15.43 1.70
N GLY A 238 -0.03 -16.74 1.40
CA GLY A 238 -0.19 -17.78 2.41
C GLY A 238 0.94 -17.82 3.45
N PRO A 239 2.22 -17.83 3.05
CA PRO A 239 3.35 -17.80 4.00
C PRO A 239 3.35 -16.57 4.91
N PHE A 240 3.02 -15.39 4.38
CA PHE A 240 2.89 -14.16 5.17
C PHE A 240 1.73 -14.24 6.17
N PHE A 241 0.62 -14.87 5.79
CA PHE A 241 -0.49 -15.11 6.71
C PHE A 241 -0.09 -16.09 7.83
N LEU A 242 0.65 -17.15 7.52
CA LEU A 242 1.18 -18.07 8.52
C LEU A 242 2.19 -17.37 9.45
N LEU A 243 3.06 -16.51 8.90
CA LEU A 243 3.99 -15.70 9.69
C LEU A 243 3.23 -14.78 10.65
N HIS A 244 2.18 -14.11 10.17
CA HIS A 244 1.30 -13.30 11.03
C HIS A 244 0.69 -14.11 12.18
N VAL A 245 0.22 -15.33 11.90
CA VAL A 245 -0.32 -16.24 12.92
C VAL A 245 0.77 -16.66 13.92
N ALA A 246 1.98 -16.99 13.46
CA ALA A 246 3.10 -17.35 14.32
C ALA A 246 3.51 -16.19 15.25
N ILE A 247 3.43 -14.94 14.77
CA ILE A 247 3.72 -13.75 15.58
C ILE A 247 2.62 -13.50 16.63
N GLU A 248 1.34 -13.65 16.26
CA GLU A 248 0.23 -13.40 17.19
C GLU A 248 0.00 -14.53 18.20
N GLU A 249 0.33 -15.77 17.85
CA GLU A 249 0.03 -16.97 18.65
C GLU A 249 1.32 -17.78 18.92
N PRO A 250 2.27 -17.27 19.72
CA PRO A 250 3.62 -17.83 19.87
C PRO A 250 3.70 -19.22 20.53
N GLY A 251 2.58 -19.76 21.03
CA GLY A 251 2.45 -21.12 21.56
C GLY A 251 1.70 -22.08 20.64
N GLY A 252 1.43 -21.66 19.39
CA GLY A 252 0.50 -22.34 18.50
C GLY A 252 -0.95 -22.26 19.00
N VAL A 253 -1.89 -22.63 18.12
CA VAL A 253 -3.33 -22.63 18.41
C VAL A 253 -3.71 -23.55 19.57
N ARG A 254 -2.85 -24.52 19.91
CA ARG A 254 -3.11 -25.52 20.97
C ARG A 254 -3.30 -24.90 22.36
N GLY A 255 -2.76 -23.71 22.64
CA GLY A 255 -2.91 -23.03 23.93
C GLY A 255 -4.24 -22.32 24.18
N GLY A 256 -5.09 -22.16 23.15
CA GLY A 256 -6.29 -21.30 23.24
C GLY A 256 -7.56 -21.96 23.79
N VAL A 257 -7.55 -23.26 24.07
CA VAL A 257 -8.78 -24.01 24.42
C VAL A 257 -9.05 -24.07 25.95
N ASN A 258 -8.10 -23.69 26.81
CA ASN A 258 -8.26 -23.80 28.28
C ASN A 258 -8.30 -22.44 29.03
N GLY A 259 -8.75 -21.37 28.38
CA GLY A 259 -8.71 -20.02 28.97
C GLY A 259 -10.01 -19.23 28.86
N ARG A 260 -11.16 -19.82 29.18
CA ARG A 260 -12.38 -19.13 29.63
C ARG A 260 -13.19 -19.99 30.56
#